data_AF-A0A1F9PD84-F1
#
_entry.id   AF-A0A1F9PD84-F1
#
_cell.length_a   1.000
_cell.length_b   1.000
_cell.length_c   1.000
_cell.angle_alpha   90.00
_cell.angle_beta   90.00
_cell.angle_gamma   90.00
#
_symmetry.space_group_name_H-M   'P 1'
#
loop_
_entity.id
_entity.type
_entity.pdbx_description
1 polymer ?
#
loop_
_entity_poly.entity_id
_entity_poly.type
_entity_poly.pdbx_seq_one_letter_code
_entity_poly.pdbx_strand_id
1 'polypeptide(L)'
;MRVEIRPAFEEAVMSAELPVRKAAAKMLKQLQSLELPQLWSHPGLNFEKLHGMIEPATGYQLYSLRVTGSARAVSCLLTGPTIVLVSLHVQHDKAYRVK
;
A
#
# COMPACT_ATOMS: atom_id res chain seq x y z
N MET A 1 1.46 7.87 11.79
CA MET A 1 0.65 8.76 10.94
C MET A 1 -0.83 8.33 10.97
N ARG A 2 -1.79 9.16 10.53
CA ARG A 2 -3.19 8.72 10.37
C ARG A 2 -3.29 7.86 9.11
N VAL A 3 -3.97 6.72 9.21
CA VAL A 3 -4.21 5.81 8.09
C VAL A 3 -5.70 5.74 7.83
N GLU A 4 -6.11 6.03 6.60
CA GLU A 4 -7.46 5.82 6.11
C GLU A 4 -7.47 4.68 5.09
N ILE A 5 -8.56 3.92 5.04
CA ILE A 5 -8.69 2.75 4.19
C ILE A 5 -9.92 2.94 3.30
N ARG A 6 -9.75 2.78 1.98
CA ARG A 6 -10.85 2.73 1.04
C ARG A 6 -11.43 1.31 1.00
N PRO A 7 -12.75 1.16 0.74
CA PRO A 7 -13.39 -0.16 0.65
C PRO A 7 -12.67 -1.13 -0.30
N ALA A 8 -12.23 -0.65 -1.47
CA ALA A 8 -11.50 -1.47 -2.44
C ALA A 8 -10.19 -2.06 -1.90
N PHE A 9 -9.48 -1.36 -1.01
CA PHE A 9 -8.30 -1.91 -0.33
C PHE A 9 -8.70 -2.98 0.69
N GLU A 10 -9.71 -2.70 1.51
CA GLU A 10 -10.20 -3.63 2.53
C GLU A 10 -10.70 -4.94 1.92
N GLU A 11 -11.57 -4.86 0.91
CA GLU A 11 -12.10 -6.02 0.17
C GLU A 11 -10.97 -6.86 -0.44
N ALA A 12 -9.99 -6.21 -1.07
CA ALA A 12 -8.85 -6.90 -1.66
C ALA A 12 -7.95 -7.58 -0.61
N VAL A 13 -7.74 -6.96 0.55
CA VAL A 13 -7.03 -7.60 1.67
C VAL A 13 -7.81 -8.80 2.19
N MET A 14 -9.11 -8.65 2.46
CA MET A 14 -9.94 -9.73 3.00
C MET A 14 -10.03 -10.93 2.07
N SER A 15 -9.99 -10.68 0.75
CA SER A 15 -9.99 -11.70 -0.30
C SER A 15 -8.62 -12.35 -0.55
N ALA A 16 -7.54 -11.82 0.05
CA ALA A 16 -6.18 -12.30 -0.21
C ALA A 16 -5.81 -13.52 0.66
N GLU A 17 -4.81 -14.27 0.19
CA GLU A 17 -4.22 -15.37 0.93
C GLU A 17 -3.70 -14.94 2.30
N LEU A 18 -3.70 -15.87 3.27
CA LEU A 18 -3.31 -15.59 4.65
C LEU A 18 -1.94 -14.88 4.79
N PRO A 19 -0.89 -15.23 4.03
CA PRO A 19 0.38 -14.52 4.09
C PRO A 19 0.26 -13.03 3.72
N VAL A 20 -0.52 -12.69 2.69
CA VAL A 20 -0.75 -11.30 2.26
C VAL A 20 -1.55 -10.55 3.31
N ARG A 21 -2.59 -11.16 3.89
CA ARG A 21 -3.37 -10.56 4.98
C ARG A 21 -2.50 -10.21 6.20
N LYS A 22 -1.64 -11.15 6.63
CA LYS A 22 -0.70 -10.91 7.73
C LYS A 22 0.30 -9.79 7.40
N ALA A 23 0.80 -9.75 6.16
CA ALA A 23 1.71 -8.71 5.72
C ALA A 23 1.04 -7.33 5.65
N ALA A 24 -0.20 -7.24 5.17
CA ALA A 24 -0.99 -6.00 5.17
C ALA A 24 -1.22 -5.49 6.60
N ALA A 25 -1.58 -6.37 7.54
CA ALA A 25 -1.74 -6.01 8.95
C ALA A 25 -0.42 -5.50 9.58
N LYS A 26 0.72 -6.12 9.23
CA LYS A 26 2.05 -5.64 9.65
C LYS A 26 2.36 -4.26 9.07
N MET A 27 2.13 -4.06 7.77
CA MET A 27 2.32 -2.78 7.11
C MET A 27 1.47 -1.68 7.77
N LEU A 28 0.19 -1.94 8.07
CA LEU A 28 -0.70 -0.99 8.76
C LEU A 28 -0.12 -0.54 10.11
N LYS A 29 0.36 -1.49 10.93
CA LYS A 29 1.01 -1.17 12.21
C LYS A 29 2.26 -0.30 12.01
N GLN A 30 3.08 -0.61 10.99
CA GLN A 30 4.26 0.20 10.67
C GLN A 30 3.87 1.62 10.27
N LEU A 31 2.91 1.81 9.37
CA LEU A 31 2.44 3.13 8.95
C LEU A 31 1.93 3.95 10.15
N GLN A 32 1.16 3.34 11.05
CA GLN A 32 0.68 4.01 12.26
C GLN A 32 1.82 4.50 13.15
N SER A 33 2.93 3.75 13.24
CA SER A 33 4.13 4.14 14.01
C SER A 33 5.07 5.14 13.33
N LEU A 34 4.92 5.38 12.02
CA LEU A 34 5.83 6.24 11.27
C LEU A 34 5.35 7.70 11.22
N GLU A 35 6.30 8.62 11.16
CA GLU A 35 6.10 10.00 10.72
C GLU A 35 6.28 10.11 9.21
N LEU A 36 5.75 11.18 8.60
CA LEU A 36 5.81 11.37 7.15
C LEU A 36 7.24 11.36 6.59
N PRO A 37 8.25 12.04 7.17
CA PRO A 37 9.63 11.98 6.68
C PRO A 37 10.21 10.56 6.73
N GLN A 38 9.83 9.76 7.73
CA GLN A 38 10.30 8.39 7.90
C GLN A 38 9.67 7.45 6.86
N LEU A 39 8.44 7.72 6.43
CA LEU A 39 7.80 6.96 5.36
C LEU A 39 8.61 6.99 4.06
N TRP A 40 9.11 8.17 3.68
CA TRP A 40 9.87 8.38 2.44
C TRP A 40 11.19 7.62 2.42
N SER A 41 11.83 7.43 3.58
CA SER A 41 13.12 6.76 3.70
C SER A 41 13.03 5.32 4.20
N HIS A 42 11.82 4.80 4.46
CA HIS A 42 11.66 3.48 5.05
C HIS A 42 12.09 2.36 4.08
N PRO A 43 13.13 1.56 4.41
CA PRO A 43 13.79 0.66 3.45
C PRO A 43 12.93 -0.55 3.05
N GLY A 44 11.91 -0.90 3.84
CA GLY A 44 11.04 -2.04 3.57
C GLY A 44 9.71 -1.71 2.90
N LEU A 45 9.29 -0.44 2.93
CA LEU A 45 7.97 -0.04 2.41
C LEU A 45 8.04 0.37 0.95
N ASN A 46 9.23 0.71 0.43
CA ASN A 46 9.47 1.15 -0.95
C ASN A 46 8.39 2.14 -1.42
N PHE A 47 8.24 3.23 -0.67
CA PHE A 47 7.22 4.23 -0.96
C PHE A 47 7.59 5.01 -2.23
N GLU A 48 6.95 4.66 -3.34
CA GLU A 48 7.36 5.06 -4.68
C GLU A 48 6.23 5.82 -5.39
N LYS A 49 6.56 6.95 -6.01
CA LYS A 49 5.61 7.74 -6.80
C LYS A 49 5.16 6.97 -8.05
N LEU A 50 3.85 6.92 -8.30
CA LEU A 50 3.30 6.38 -9.53
C LEU A 50 3.16 7.50 -10.58
N HIS A 51 4.14 7.58 -11.49
CA HIS A 51 4.19 8.64 -12.49
C HIS A 51 2.95 8.65 -13.39
N GLY A 52 2.37 9.84 -13.60
CA GLY A 52 1.17 10.03 -14.42
C GLY A 52 -0.13 9.51 -13.79
N MET A 53 -0.10 9.03 -12.55
CA MET A 53 -1.28 8.51 -11.86
C MET A 53 -1.73 9.42 -10.73
N ILE A 54 -3.01 9.78 -10.74
CA ILE A 54 -3.68 10.62 -9.76
C ILE A 54 -4.88 9.83 -9.20
N GLU A 55 -5.17 9.98 -7.91
CA GLU A 55 -6.32 9.35 -7.28
C GLU A 55 -7.59 10.09 -7.73
N PRO A 56 -8.55 9.44 -8.42
CA PRO A 56 -9.66 10.16 -9.03
C PRO A 56 -10.60 10.85 -8.03
N ALA A 57 -10.69 10.36 -6.80
CA ALA A 57 -11.63 10.87 -5.80
C ALA A 57 -11.12 12.15 -5.11
N THR A 58 -9.81 12.32 -4.99
CA THR A 58 -9.18 13.42 -4.25
C THR A 58 -8.30 14.32 -5.12
N GLY A 59 -7.90 13.86 -6.31
CA GLY A 59 -6.96 14.58 -7.17
C GLY A 59 -5.50 14.52 -6.68
N TYR A 60 -5.19 13.74 -5.64
CA TYR A 60 -3.82 13.65 -5.11
C TYR A 60 -2.96 12.63 -5.86
N GLN A 61 -1.65 12.89 -5.87
CA GLN A 61 -0.64 12.00 -6.43
C GLN A 61 -0.75 10.60 -5.81
N LEU A 62 -0.77 9.58 -6.68
CA LEU A 62 -0.70 8.19 -6.24
C LEU A 62 0.74 7.73 -6.01
N TYR A 63 0.87 6.87 -5.00
CA TYR A 63 2.10 6.20 -4.61
C TYR A 63 1.82 4.71 -4.46
N SER A 64 2.88 3.93 -4.49
CA SER A 64 2.80 2.51 -4.20
C SER A 64 3.64 2.16 -2.99
N LEU A 65 3.15 1.21 -2.19
CA LEU A 65 3.81 0.66 -1.01
C LEU A 65 3.97 -0.84 -1.20
N ARG A 66 5.11 -1.37 -0.78
CA ARG A 66 5.35 -2.80 -0.70
C ARG A 66 4.58 -3.39 0.49
N VAL A 67 3.74 -4.40 0.19
CA VAL A 67 3.11 -5.26 1.21
C VAL A 67 3.90 -6.55 1.35
N THR A 68 4.22 -7.19 0.22
CA THR A 68 5.12 -8.36 0.13
C THR A 68 6.04 -8.22 -1.08
N GLY A 69 6.83 -9.27 -1.40
CA GLY A 69 7.56 -9.34 -2.67
C GLY A 69 6.66 -9.17 -3.90
N SER A 70 5.44 -9.68 -3.83
CA SER A 70 4.48 -9.83 -4.94
C SER A 70 3.16 -9.10 -4.74
N ALA A 71 3.02 -8.29 -3.68
CA ALA A 71 1.81 -7.52 -3.41
C ALA A 71 2.17 -6.06 -3.09
N ARG A 72 1.45 -5.13 -3.72
CA ARG A 72 1.60 -3.69 -3.53
C ARG A 72 0.27 -3.02 -3.20
N ALA A 73 0.30 -2.11 -2.23
CA ALA A 73 -0.79 -1.19 -2.00
C ALA A 73 -0.62 0.06 -2.86
N VAL A 74 -1.70 0.60 -3.37
CA VAL A 74 -1.77 1.95 -3.95
C VAL A 74 -2.30 2.88 -2.88
N SER A 75 -1.72 4.07 -2.77
CA SER A 75 -2.05 5.05 -1.75
C SER A 75 -1.92 6.48 -2.24
N CYS A 76 -2.55 7.44 -1.56
CA CYS A 76 -2.24 8.86 -1.69
C CYS A 76 -2.01 9.49 -0.31
N LEU A 77 -1.43 10.69 -0.29
CA LEU A 77 -1.28 11.50 0.91
C LEU A 77 -2.26 12.68 0.82
N LEU A 78 -3.07 12.89 1.86
CA LEU A 78 -3.89 14.10 1.99
C LEU A 78 -3.03 15.24 2.56
N THR A 79 -3.59 16.44 2.65
CA THR A 79 -2.97 17.55 3.38
C THR A 79 -2.74 17.16 4.85
N GLY A 80 -1.47 17.09 5.28
CA GLY A 80 -1.05 16.65 6.61
C GLY A 80 -0.55 15.20 6.65
N PRO A 81 -0.34 14.61 7.84
CA PRO A 81 0.24 13.27 7.97
C PRO A 81 -0.83 12.17 7.86
N THR A 82 -1.66 12.23 6.81
CA THR A 82 -2.71 11.24 6.55
C THR A 82 -2.42 10.52 5.24
N ILE A 83 -2.23 9.20 5.33
CA ILE A 83 -2.14 8.32 4.18
C ILE A 83 -3.46 7.61 3.96
N VAL A 84 -3.90 7.54 2.71
CA VAL A 84 -5.09 6.80 2.29
C VAL A 84 -4.63 5.58 1.52
N LEU A 85 -5.03 4.38 1.96
CA LEU A 85 -4.84 3.14 1.23
C LEU A 85 -6.03 2.92 0.28
N VAL A 86 -5.75 2.95 -1.02
CA VAL A 86 -6.77 3.03 -2.09
C VAL A 86 -7.13 1.65 -2.62
N SER A 87 -6.13 0.84 -2.98
CA SER A 87 -6.32 -0.51 -3.51
C SER A 87 -5.13 -1.41 -3.20
N LEU A 88 -5.33 -2.72 -3.20
CA LEU A 88 -4.27 -3.72 -3.10
C LEU A 88 -4.18 -4.48 -4.42
N HIS A 89 -2.98 -4.57 -4.98
CA HIS A 89 -2.68 -5.34 -6.17
C HIS A 89 -1.76 -6.49 -5.79
N VAL A 90 -2.28 -7.71 -5.85
CA VAL A 90 -1.50 -8.93 -5.69
C VAL A 90 -1.12 -9.41 -7.08
N GLN A 91 0.17 -9.36 -7.40
CA GLN A 91 0.68 -10.10 -8.54
C GLN A 91 0.77 -11.56 -8.08
N HIS A 92 -0.22 -12.35 -8.47
CA HIS A 92 -0.07 -13.80 -8.38
C HIS A 92 1.09 -14.17 -9.31
N ASP A 93 2.27 -14.44 -8.75
CA ASP A 93 3.29 -15.22 -9.43
C ASP A 93 2.76 -16.63 -9.67
N LYS A 94 1.81 -16.77 -10.61
CA LYS A 94 1.50 -18.02 -11.28
C LYS A 94 2.50 -18.30 -12.42
N ALA A 95 3.47 -17.41 -12.66
CA ALA A 95 4.40 -17.52 -13.78
C ALA A 95 5.75 -18.18 -13.47
N TYR A 96 6.15 -18.34 -12.20
CA TYR A 96 7.44 -18.93 -11.86
C TYR A 96 7.30 -20.13 -10.90
N ARG A 97 6.56 -21.15 -11.35
CA ARG A 97 7.01 -22.53 -11.16
C ARG A 97 7.90 -22.87 -12.36
N VAL A 98 9.17 -22.46 -12.32
CA VAL A 98 10.17 -23.10 -13.17
C VAL A 98 10.61 -24.34 -12.41
N LYS A 99 10.17 -25.49 -12.92
CA LYS A 99 10.61 -26.87 -12.67
C LYS A 99 11.23 -27.20 -11.31
#